data_AF-A0A7K2FL61-F1
#
_entry.id   AF-A0A7K2FL61-F1
#
_cell.length_a   1.000
_cell.length_b   1.000
_cell.length_c   1.000
_cell.angle_alpha   90.00
_cell.angle_beta   90.00
_cell.angle_gamma   90.00
#
_symmetry.space_group_name_H-M   'P 1'
#
loop_
_entity.id
_entity.type
_entity.pdbx_description
1 polymer ?
#
loop_
_entity_poly.entity_id
_entity_poly.type
_entity_poly.pdbx_seq_one_letter_code
_entity_poly.pdbx_strand_id
1 'polypeptide(L)'
;MIVLQPVLETCATDGFDLWPVAECGAYGFLPLGGALSHVEVGTAVMCIAACNNVDLEGEGRPKPPTDPLGNFLHGLLTMDDLFAAGGLRVTDTATGIVLSPGCCNGLDERRDWLAVIDGDGWASFGHDPSPLAERTGDVARLTVDAEQQDSPVIELPITDLRRLLADAERDLAAFHRLAIGWAALHVPDYAVPVCAALARALDLPAPAVLPKP
;
A
#
# COMPACT_ATOMS: atom_id res chain seq x y z
N MET A 1 0.28 9.22 21.62
CA MET A 1 0.37 10.02 20.38
C MET A 1 -0.05 9.08 19.27
N ILE A 2 -0.95 9.50 18.39
CA ILE A 2 -1.37 8.63 17.29
C ILE A 2 -0.42 8.80 16.11
N VAL A 3 0.09 7.68 15.62
CA VAL A 3 0.90 7.58 14.40
C VAL A 3 0.09 6.79 13.38
N LEU A 4 0.02 7.29 12.15
CA LEU A 4 -0.63 6.61 11.03
C LEU A 4 0.40 6.50 9.90
N GLN A 5 0.59 5.29 9.39
CA GLN A 5 1.57 5.02 8.34
C GLN A 5 0.96 4.14 7.25
N PRO A 6 1.23 4.42 5.97
CA PRO A 6 0.96 3.46 4.92
C PRO A 6 1.93 2.28 5.07
N VAL A 7 1.41 1.07 5.05
CA VAL A 7 2.20 -0.16 5.18
C VAL A 7 1.89 -1.08 4.02
N LEU A 8 2.93 -1.72 3.49
CA LEU A 8 2.83 -2.76 2.47
C LEU A 8 3.04 -4.12 3.12
N GLU A 9 2.22 -5.10 2.77
CA GLU A 9 2.47 -6.49 3.14
C GLU A 9 3.74 -7.00 2.48
N THR A 10 4.64 -7.56 3.28
CA THR A 10 5.87 -8.20 2.80
C THR A 10 5.71 -9.71 2.80
N CYS A 11 6.18 -10.34 1.73
CA CYS A 11 6.28 -11.79 1.61
C CYS A 11 7.73 -12.26 1.67
N ALA A 12 7.92 -13.57 1.89
CA ALA A 12 9.25 -14.19 1.85
C ALA A 12 9.92 -13.96 0.50
N THR A 13 11.23 -13.74 0.52
CA THR A 13 12.06 -13.47 -0.67
C THR A 13 12.51 -14.75 -1.37
N ASP A 14 11.88 -15.90 -1.12
CA ASP A 14 12.42 -17.25 -1.40
C ASP A 14 12.96 -17.38 -2.84
N GLY A 15 14.30 -17.37 -2.96
CA GLY A 15 15.00 -17.52 -4.24
C GLY A 15 14.96 -16.31 -5.18
N PHE A 16 14.49 -15.14 -4.72
CA PHE A 16 14.44 -13.92 -5.52
C PHE A 16 15.85 -13.35 -5.76
N ASP A 17 16.23 -13.20 -7.03
CA ASP A 17 17.58 -12.76 -7.44
C ASP A 17 17.59 -11.67 -8.54
N LEU A 18 16.43 -11.11 -8.92
CA LEU A 18 16.35 -10.11 -9.99
C LEU A 18 16.97 -8.76 -9.59
N TRP A 19 16.91 -8.40 -8.30
CA TRP A 19 17.54 -7.21 -7.73
C TRP A 19 17.73 -7.36 -6.20
N PRO A 20 18.53 -6.49 -5.56
CA PRO A 20 18.70 -6.52 -4.11
C PRO A 20 17.40 -6.19 -3.36
N VAL A 21 17.03 -7.07 -2.42
CA VAL A 21 15.88 -6.91 -1.51
C VAL A 21 16.35 -7.09 -0.07
N ALA A 22 15.68 -6.43 0.87
CA ALA A 22 15.87 -6.69 2.29
C ALA A 22 15.33 -8.08 2.67
N GLU A 23 16.00 -8.75 3.62
CA GLU A 23 15.51 -10.01 4.17
C GLU A 23 14.14 -9.78 4.83
N CYS A 24 13.15 -10.56 4.42
CA CYS A 24 11.79 -10.51 4.94
C CYS A 24 11.37 -11.90 5.44
N GLY A 25 10.66 -11.93 6.57
CA GLY A 25 10.03 -13.15 7.06
C GLY A 25 8.86 -13.58 6.17
N ALA A 26 8.19 -14.67 6.57
CA ALA A 26 7.03 -15.18 5.83
C ALA A 26 5.89 -14.16 5.66
N TYR A 27 5.71 -13.30 6.67
CA TYR A 27 4.71 -12.23 6.66
C TYR A 27 5.18 -11.07 7.53
N GLY A 28 4.86 -9.86 7.10
CA GLY A 28 5.19 -8.64 7.81
C GLY A 28 4.62 -7.42 7.10
N PHE A 29 4.90 -6.25 7.67
CA PHE A 29 4.49 -4.98 7.10
C PHE A 29 5.70 -4.05 7.01
N LEU A 30 5.95 -3.53 5.81
CA LEU A 30 6.95 -2.51 5.53
C LEU A 30 6.27 -1.14 5.50
N PRO A 31 6.56 -0.23 6.45
CA PRO A 31 6.10 1.15 6.36
C PRO A 31 6.65 1.82 5.10
N LEU A 32 5.79 2.44 4.31
CA LEU A 32 6.16 3.19 3.12
C LEU A 32 6.37 4.67 3.48
N GLY A 33 7.38 5.30 2.89
CA GLY A 33 7.72 6.69 3.18
C GLY A 33 9.00 7.15 2.49
N GLY A 34 9.44 8.37 2.80
CA GLY A 34 10.66 8.95 2.24
C GLY A 34 11.97 8.47 2.87
N ALA A 35 11.92 7.61 3.87
CA ALA A 35 13.07 7.15 4.65
C ALA A 35 13.55 5.74 4.28
N LEU A 36 12.89 5.08 3.32
CA LEU A 36 13.28 3.72 2.91
C LEU A 36 14.68 3.72 2.33
N SER A 37 15.46 2.74 2.73
CA SER A 37 16.72 2.41 2.08
C SER A 37 16.48 1.87 0.67
N HIS A 38 17.55 1.85 -0.11
CA HIS A 38 17.53 1.35 -1.48
C HIS A 38 17.02 -0.11 -1.58
N VAL A 39 17.40 -0.97 -0.63
CA VAL A 39 16.99 -2.39 -0.60
C VAL A 39 15.54 -2.56 -0.16
N GLU A 40 15.04 -1.71 0.74
CA GLU A 40 13.63 -1.72 1.16
C GLU A 40 12.71 -1.25 0.02
N VAL A 41 13.15 -0.28 -0.79
CA VAL A 41 12.43 0.08 -2.03
C VAL A 41 12.37 -1.12 -2.97
N GLY A 42 13.48 -1.84 -3.14
CA GLY A 42 13.51 -3.09 -3.92
C GLY A 42 12.55 -4.15 -3.41
N THR A 43 12.48 -4.34 -2.09
CA THR A 43 11.51 -5.23 -1.45
C THR A 43 10.07 -4.80 -1.75
N ALA A 44 9.76 -3.51 -1.61
CA ALA A 44 8.41 -3.01 -1.88
C ALA A 44 8.00 -3.25 -3.34
N VAL A 45 8.88 -2.99 -4.30
CA VAL A 45 8.62 -3.25 -5.72
C VAL A 45 8.45 -4.75 -5.98
N MET A 46 9.26 -5.60 -5.35
CA MET A 46 9.13 -7.06 -5.44
C MET A 46 7.76 -7.53 -4.95
N CYS A 47 7.34 -7.11 -3.75
CA CYS A 47 6.06 -7.53 -3.18
C CYS A 47 4.87 -7.06 -4.02
N ILE A 48 4.86 -5.81 -4.49
CA ILE A 48 3.80 -5.29 -5.37
C ILE A 48 3.78 -6.05 -6.69
N ALA A 49 4.94 -6.28 -7.33
CA ALA A 49 5.01 -7.01 -8.59
C ALA A 49 4.52 -8.46 -8.44
N ALA A 50 4.99 -9.16 -7.39
CA ALA A 50 4.59 -10.53 -7.10
C ALA A 50 3.08 -10.65 -6.83
N CYS A 51 2.50 -9.70 -6.09
CA CYS A 51 1.07 -9.66 -5.78
C CYS A 51 0.20 -9.54 -7.06
N ASN A 52 0.69 -8.81 -8.06
CA ASN A 52 0.00 -8.66 -9.34
C ASN A 52 0.39 -9.73 -10.36
N ASN A 53 1.38 -10.58 -10.09
CA ASN A 53 1.80 -11.63 -11.00
C ASN A 53 1.00 -12.94 -10.82
N VAL A 54 -0.31 -12.80 -10.65
CA VAL A 54 -1.24 -13.93 -10.57
C VAL A 54 -1.61 -14.43 -11.97
N ASP A 55 -1.67 -15.75 -12.13
CA ASP A 55 -2.16 -16.39 -13.35
C ASP A 55 -3.68 -16.40 -13.32
N LEU A 56 -4.28 -15.26 -13.65
CA LEU A 56 -5.72 -15.21 -13.91
C LEU A 56 -5.94 -15.79 -15.31
N GLU A 57 -6.41 -17.04 -15.38
CA GLU A 57 -6.85 -17.64 -16.63
C GLU A 57 -7.98 -16.79 -17.22
N GLY A 58 -7.64 -15.92 -18.17
CA GLY A 58 -8.56 -14.98 -18.78
C GLY A 58 -8.19 -14.71 -20.23
N GLU A 59 -9.20 -14.75 -21.12
CA GLU A 59 -9.01 -14.42 -22.53
C GLU A 59 -8.65 -12.94 -22.68
N GLY A 60 -7.49 -12.65 -23.28
CA GLY A 60 -7.09 -11.30 -23.67
C GLY A 60 -5.78 -10.78 -23.09
N ARG A 61 -5.15 -11.48 -22.13
CA ARG A 61 -3.84 -11.08 -21.61
C ARG A 61 -2.73 -11.37 -22.64
N PRO A 62 -1.80 -10.44 -22.90
CA PRO A 62 -0.61 -10.74 -23.70
C PRO A 62 0.16 -11.89 -23.07
N LYS A 63 0.74 -12.78 -23.89
CA LYS A 63 1.55 -13.88 -23.35
C LYS A 63 2.72 -13.32 -22.54
N PRO A 64 3.04 -13.87 -21.35
CA PRO A 64 4.19 -13.42 -20.59
C PRO A 64 5.49 -13.56 -21.40
N PRO A 65 6.43 -12.62 -21.25
CA PRO A 65 7.78 -12.75 -21.79
C PRO A 65 8.48 -14.01 -21.28
N THR A 66 9.52 -14.44 -22.00
CA THR A 66 10.33 -15.61 -21.59
C THR A 66 11.54 -15.21 -20.75
N ASP A 67 11.91 -13.93 -20.73
CA ASP A 67 12.98 -13.45 -19.87
C ASP A 67 12.47 -13.33 -18.42
N PRO A 68 13.30 -13.66 -17.41
CA PRO A 68 12.85 -13.70 -16.01
C PRO A 68 12.29 -12.37 -15.50
N LEU A 69 12.91 -11.25 -15.87
CA LEU A 69 12.52 -9.91 -15.41
C LEU A 69 11.17 -9.49 -16.00
N GLY A 70 11.02 -9.60 -17.32
CA GLY A 70 9.79 -9.29 -18.04
C GLY A 70 8.63 -10.19 -17.63
N ASN A 71 8.89 -11.48 -17.37
CA ASN A 71 7.91 -12.41 -16.82
C ASN A 71 7.46 -12.01 -15.41
N PHE A 72 8.39 -11.65 -14.53
CA PHE A 72 8.07 -11.23 -13.16
C PHE A 72 7.27 -9.92 -13.11
N LEU A 73 7.63 -8.95 -13.96
CA LEU A 73 6.92 -7.67 -14.05
C LEU A 73 5.63 -7.75 -14.87
N HIS A 74 5.34 -8.88 -15.53
CA HIS A 74 4.27 -8.97 -16.52
C HIS A 74 2.91 -8.53 -15.96
N GLY A 75 2.50 -9.05 -14.79
CA GLY A 75 1.26 -8.66 -14.13
C GLY A 75 1.17 -7.19 -13.81
N LEU A 76 2.20 -6.65 -13.15
CA LEU A 76 2.31 -5.23 -12.82
C LEU A 76 2.16 -4.32 -14.06
N LEU A 77 2.64 -4.76 -15.22
CA LEU A 77 2.65 -3.95 -16.44
C LEU A 77 1.41 -4.10 -17.32
N THR A 78 0.68 -5.22 -17.22
CA THR A 78 -0.45 -5.50 -18.11
C THR A 78 -1.82 -5.47 -17.44
N MET A 79 -1.89 -5.50 -16.11
CA MET A 79 -3.16 -5.41 -15.40
C MET A 79 -3.64 -3.94 -15.33
N ASP A 80 -4.93 -3.75 -15.59
CA ASP A 80 -5.60 -2.47 -15.44
C ASP A 80 -5.82 -2.16 -13.96
N ASP A 81 -6.39 -3.13 -13.23
CA ASP A 81 -6.62 -3.06 -11.79
C ASP A 81 -5.43 -3.65 -11.04
N LEU A 82 -4.57 -2.78 -10.52
CA LEU A 82 -3.40 -3.18 -9.76
C LEU A 82 -3.69 -3.16 -8.27
N PHE A 83 -3.18 -4.17 -7.57
CA PHE A 83 -3.37 -4.34 -6.14
C PHE A 83 -2.03 -4.23 -5.40
N ALA A 84 -2.00 -3.45 -4.33
CA ALA A 84 -0.86 -3.37 -3.42
C ALA A 84 -1.33 -3.75 -2.01
N ALA A 85 -1.18 -5.04 -1.68
CA ALA A 85 -1.58 -5.61 -0.39
C ALA A 85 -0.98 -4.82 0.78
N GLY A 86 -1.81 -4.37 1.70
CA GLY A 86 -1.40 -3.44 2.73
C GLY A 86 -2.54 -2.54 3.19
N GLY A 87 -2.21 -1.31 3.58
CA GLY A 87 -3.21 -0.33 4.01
C GLY A 87 -2.62 0.71 4.96
N LEU A 88 -3.46 1.28 5.82
CA LEU A 88 -3.03 2.23 6.83
C LEU A 88 -2.96 1.54 8.19
N ARG A 89 -1.77 1.55 8.80
CA ARG A 89 -1.57 1.12 10.18
C ARG A 89 -1.70 2.32 11.09
N VAL A 90 -2.51 2.20 12.15
CA VAL A 90 -2.67 3.21 13.19
C VAL A 90 -2.12 2.68 14.51
N THR A 91 -1.22 3.44 15.13
CA THR A 91 -0.63 3.10 16.43
C THR A 91 -0.91 4.21 17.42
N ASP A 92 -1.57 3.90 18.53
CA ASP A 92 -1.57 4.78 19.69
C ASP A 92 -0.34 4.47 20.55
N THR A 93 0.67 5.35 20.48
CA THR A 93 1.90 5.15 21.24
C THR A 93 1.74 5.33 22.74
N ALA A 94 0.61 5.90 23.22
CA ALA A 94 0.37 6.05 24.64
C ALA A 94 -0.14 4.75 25.28
N THR A 95 -0.99 4.02 24.56
CA THR A 95 -1.61 2.76 25.04
C THR A 95 -0.92 1.52 24.46
N GLY A 96 -0.16 1.66 23.38
CA GLY A 96 0.44 0.56 22.63
C GLY A 96 -0.54 -0.17 21.70
N ILE A 97 -1.78 0.31 21.56
CA ILE A 97 -2.77 -0.29 20.68
C ILE A 97 -2.36 -0.06 19.21
N VAL A 98 -2.44 -1.13 18.41
CA VAL A 98 -2.15 -1.10 16.98
C VAL A 98 -3.36 -1.64 16.21
N LEU A 99 -3.90 -0.82 15.33
CA LEU A 99 -4.78 -1.26 14.26
C LEU A 99 -3.91 -1.49 13.02
N SER A 100 -3.89 -2.73 12.53
CA SER A 100 -3.28 -3.08 11.24
C SER A 100 -4.37 -3.34 10.21
N PRO A 101 -4.10 -3.14 8.92
CA PRO A 101 -5.01 -3.59 7.88
C PRO A 101 -5.20 -5.11 7.98
N GLY A 102 -6.41 -5.56 7.69
CA GLY A 102 -6.75 -6.97 7.51
C GLY A 102 -6.25 -7.48 6.16
N CYS A 103 -6.36 -8.79 5.95
CA CYS A 103 -6.04 -9.36 4.65
C CYS A 103 -7.06 -8.91 3.59
N CYS A 104 -6.59 -8.94 2.33
CA CYS A 104 -7.28 -8.40 1.16
C CYS A 104 -7.46 -6.88 1.14
N ASN A 105 -6.96 -6.13 2.14
CA ASN A 105 -6.96 -4.68 2.08
C ASN A 105 -5.85 -4.16 1.15
N GLY A 106 -6.17 -3.12 0.40
CA GLY A 106 -5.25 -2.46 -0.52
C GLY A 106 -4.76 -1.09 -0.02
N LEU A 107 -3.59 -0.66 -0.47
CA LEU A 107 -3.12 0.73 -0.25
C LEU A 107 -3.97 1.77 -1.01
N ASP A 108 -4.67 1.36 -2.06
CA ASP A 108 -5.62 2.16 -2.84
C ASP A 108 -6.96 2.39 -2.10
N GLU A 109 -7.33 1.47 -1.20
CA GLU A 109 -8.51 1.58 -0.31
C GLU A 109 -8.33 2.66 0.78
N ARG A 110 -7.23 3.42 0.75
CA ARG A 110 -7.07 4.68 1.50
C ARG A 110 -8.25 5.64 1.32
N ARG A 111 -8.93 5.60 0.17
CA ARG A 111 -10.12 6.43 -0.11
C ARG A 111 -11.28 6.12 0.82
N ASP A 112 -11.36 4.91 1.36
CA ASP A 112 -12.44 4.51 2.26
C ASP A 112 -12.32 5.21 3.62
N TRP A 113 -11.10 5.61 4.00
CA TRP A 113 -10.90 6.52 5.15
C TRP A 113 -11.57 7.88 4.94
N LEU A 114 -11.73 8.34 3.70
CA LEU A 114 -12.50 9.56 3.41
C LEU A 114 -14.00 9.33 3.58
N ALA A 115 -14.52 8.11 3.39
CA ALA A 115 -15.92 7.80 3.70
C ALA A 115 -16.20 7.91 5.21
N VAL A 116 -15.23 7.60 6.07
CA VAL A 116 -15.32 7.81 7.53
C VAL A 116 -15.40 9.31 7.86
N ILE A 117 -14.60 10.14 7.20
CA ILE A 117 -14.49 11.57 7.52
C ILE A 117 -15.62 12.39 6.88
N ASP A 118 -15.84 12.21 5.58
CA ASP A 118 -16.66 13.07 4.73
C ASP A 118 -17.87 12.35 4.09
N GLY A 119 -17.97 11.03 4.26
CA GLY A 119 -19.06 10.20 3.73
C GLY A 119 -20.00 9.67 4.80
N ASP A 120 -20.37 8.40 4.67
CA ASP A 120 -21.37 7.72 5.52
C ASP A 120 -20.88 7.48 6.96
N GLY A 121 -19.63 7.83 7.27
CA GLY A 121 -19.08 7.74 8.62
C GLY A 121 -18.60 6.35 9.00
N TRP A 122 -18.37 5.45 8.03
CA TRP A 122 -18.00 4.07 8.29
C TRP A 122 -17.12 3.48 7.17
N ALA A 123 -16.13 2.66 7.53
CA ALA A 123 -15.34 1.85 6.61
C ALA A 123 -14.72 0.61 7.30
N SER A 124 -14.55 -0.47 6.53
CA SER A 124 -13.87 -1.71 6.94
C SER A 124 -12.59 -1.87 6.14
N PHE A 125 -11.51 -2.37 6.76
CA PHE A 125 -10.19 -2.42 6.11
C PHE A 125 -9.62 -3.84 6.05
N GLY A 126 -10.36 -4.76 5.40
CA GLY A 126 -9.99 -6.17 5.27
C GLY A 126 -10.62 -7.09 6.33
N HIS A 127 -10.17 -8.35 6.34
CA HIS A 127 -10.62 -9.39 7.27
C HIS A 127 -9.43 -10.14 7.92
N ASP A 128 -9.65 -10.83 9.04
CA ASP A 128 -8.64 -11.61 9.76
C ASP A 128 -7.27 -10.90 10.02
N PRO A 129 -7.22 -9.78 10.78
CA PRO A 129 -8.30 -9.20 11.59
C PRO A 129 -9.28 -8.36 10.77
N SER A 130 -10.46 -8.07 11.31
CA SER A 130 -11.49 -7.24 10.65
C SER A 130 -11.51 -5.80 11.20
N PRO A 131 -10.51 -4.95 10.88
CA PRO A 131 -10.41 -3.59 11.41
C PRO A 131 -11.53 -2.69 10.86
N LEU A 132 -12.03 -1.82 11.73
CA LEU A 132 -13.19 -0.99 11.45
C LEU A 132 -12.97 0.45 11.91
N ALA A 133 -13.38 1.41 11.10
CA ALA A 133 -13.49 2.81 11.49
C ALA A 133 -14.93 3.30 11.43
N GLU A 134 -15.35 3.98 12.48
CA GLU A 134 -16.68 4.56 12.60
C GLU A 134 -16.57 6.01 13.09
N ARG A 135 -17.42 6.90 12.58
CA ARG A 135 -17.51 8.28 13.00
C ARG A 135 -18.66 8.45 13.98
N THR A 136 -18.33 8.89 15.20
CA THR A 136 -19.30 9.30 16.22
C THR A 136 -19.13 10.79 16.49
N GLY A 137 -19.96 11.63 15.85
CA GLY A 137 -19.86 13.09 15.98
C GLY A 137 -18.58 13.65 15.35
N ASP A 138 -17.69 14.19 16.18
CA ASP A 138 -16.37 14.73 15.79
C ASP A 138 -15.21 13.78 16.12
N VAL A 139 -15.50 12.56 16.56
CA VAL A 139 -14.54 11.52 16.91
C VAL A 139 -14.61 10.37 15.91
N ALA A 140 -13.46 9.90 15.45
CA ALA A 140 -13.30 8.61 14.80
C ALA A 140 -12.98 7.55 15.86
N ARG A 141 -13.71 6.44 15.81
CA ARG A 141 -13.53 5.25 16.63
C ARG A 141 -12.98 4.14 15.74
N LEU A 142 -11.78 3.68 16.06
CA LEU A 142 -11.05 2.67 15.29
C LEU A 142 -11.00 1.37 16.10
N THR A 143 -11.76 0.36 15.69
CA THR A 143 -11.79 -0.96 16.34
C THR A 143 -10.76 -1.87 15.65
N VAL A 144 -9.86 -2.47 16.43
CA VAL A 144 -8.75 -3.28 15.89
C VAL A 144 -9.25 -4.51 15.15
N ASP A 145 -10.29 -5.16 15.67
CA ASP A 145 -10.93 -6.34 15.10
C ASP A 145 -12.41 -6.39 15.52
N ALA A 146 -13.31 -6.01 14.61
CA ALA A 146 -14.75 -5.90 14.90
C ALA A 146 -15.43 -7.25 15.13
N GLU A 147 -14.77 -8.38 14.80
CA GLU A 147 -15.29 -9.72 15.08
C GLU A 147 -15.05 -10.16 16.53
N GLN A 148 -14.20 -9.43 17.27
CA GLN A 148 -13.91 -9.69 18.68
C GLN A 148 -14.74 -8.77 19.59
N GLN A 149 -15.44 -9.38 20.56
CA GLN A 149 -16.37 -8.67 21.45
C GLN A 149 -15.71 -7.57 22.30
N ASP A 150 -14.49 -7.79 22.77
CA ASP A 150 -13.74 -6.87 23.63
C ASP A 150 -12.51 -6.28 22.90
N SER A 151 -12.65 -6.09 21.58
CA SER A 151 -11.57 -5.60 20.74
C SER A 151 -11.08 -4.21 21.18
N PRO A 152 -9.75 -3.99 21.28
CA PRO A 152 -9.21 -2.68 21.58
C PRO A 152 -9.66 -1.61 20.58
N VAL A 153 -9.78 -0.38 21.07
CA VAL A 153 -10.25 0.76 20.29
C VAL A 153 -9.26 1.91 20.42
N ILE A 154 -8.99 2.57 19.30
CA ILE A 154 -8.31 3.88 19.26
C ILE A 154 -9.36 4.93 18.95
N GLU A 155 -9.45 5.97 19.78
CA GLU A 155 -10.32 7.13 19.52
C GLU A 155 -9.46 8.35 19.23
N LEU A 156 -9.84 9.12 18.22
CA LEU A 156 -9.17 10.36 17.86
C LEU A 156 -10.13 11.37 17.21
N PRO A 157 -9.88 12.69 17.36
CA PRO A 157 -10.65 13.71 16.66
C PRO A 157 -10.56 13.52 15.14
N ILE A 158 -11.66 13.77 14.43
CA ILE A 158 -11.73 13.71 12.95
C ILE A 158 -10.71 14.66 12.31
N THR A 159 -10.45 15.81 12.94
CA THR A 159 -9.43 16.76 12.48
C THR A 159 -8.02 16.17 12.54
N ASP A 160 -7.73 15.37 13.56
CA ASP A 160 -6.43 14.71 13.71
C ASP A 160 -6.30 13.56 12.71
N LEU A 161 -7.37 12.77 12.53
CA LEU A 161 -7.40 11.73 11.50
C LEU A 161 -7.16 12.32 10.10
N ARG A 162 -7.84 13.42 9.75
CA ARG A 162 -7.64 14.11 8.47
C ARG A 162 -6.18 14.54 8.27
N ARG A 163 -5.54 15.10 9.30
CA ARG A 163 -4.12 15.48 9.23
C ARG A 163 -3.25 14.26 9.02
N LEU A 164 -3.47 13.18 9.77
CA LEU A 164 -2.73 11.93 9.68
C LEU A 164 -2.85 11.28 8.29
N LEU A 165 -4.03 11.30 7.68
CA LEU A 165 -4.22 10.83 6.31
C LEU A 165 -3.43 11.66 5.29
N ALA A 166 -3.47 13.00 5.44
CA ALA A 166 -2.67 13.88 4.58
C ALA A 166 -1.16 13.65 4.76
N ASP A 167 -0.72 13.24 5.95
CA ASP A 167 0.68 12.87 6.22
C ASP A 167 1.03 11.55 5.49
N ALA A 168 0.17 10.54 5.57
CA ALA A 168 0.33 9.27 4.86
C ALA A 168 0.34 9.42 3.33
N GLU A 169 -0.47 10.31 2.76
CA GLU A 169 -0.43 10.62 1.33
C GLU A 169 0.94 11.19 0.91
N ARG A 170 1.55 12.03 1.76
CA ARG A 170 2.89 12.55 1.51
C ARG A 170 3.96 11.47 1.61
N ASP A 171 3.80 10.51 2.51
CA ASP A 171 4.68 9.36 2.65
C ASP A 171 4.61 8.45 1.42
N LEU A 172 3.42 8.13 0.90
CA LEU A 172 3.25 7.38 -0.35
C LEU A 172 3.89 8.11 -1.54
N ALA A 173 3.67 9.42 -1.66
CA ALA A 173 4.31 10.22 -2.70
C ALA A 173 5.84 10.27 -2.55
N ALA A 174 6.35 10.25 -1.31
CA ALA A 174 7.80 10.20 -1.04
C ALA A 174 8.39 8.84 -1.42
N PHE A 175 7.72 7.74 -1.06
CA PHE A 175 8.09 6.40 -1.51
C PHE A 175 8.13 6.30 -3.04
N HIS A 176 7.11 6.80 -3.74
CA HIS A 176 7.07 6.78 -5.20
C HIS A 176 8.25 7.53 -5.83
N ARG A 177 8.67 8.66 -5.26
CA ARG A 177 9.88 9.37 -5.70
C ARG A 177 11.15 8.53 -5.52
N LEU A 178 11.28 7.79 -4.42
CA LEU A 178 12.39 6.86 -4.24
C LEU A 178 12.34 5.72 -5.26
N ALA A 179 11.15 5.17 -5.52
CA ALA A 179 10.94 4.13 -6.52
C ALA A 179 11.33 4.57 -7.94
N ILE A 180 11.14 5.84 -8.30
CA ILE A 180 11.61 6.40 -9.58
C ILE A 180 13.13 6.31 -9.70
N GLY A 181 13.87 6.76 -8.68
CA GLY A 181 15.33 6.68 -8.68
C GLY A 181 15.83 5.23 -8.67
N TRP A 182 15.14 4.37 -7.91
CA TRP A 182 15.43 2.94 -7.86
C TRP A 182 15.22 2.26 -9.21
N ALA A 183 14.10 2.53 -9.89
CA ALA A 183 13.74 1.86 -11.14
C ALA A 183 14.71 2.23 -12.28
N ALA A 184 15.17 3.48 -12.33
CA ALA A 184 16.18 3.92 -13.29
C ALA A 184 17.51 3.16 -13.14
N LEU A 185 17.83 2.67 -11.94
CA LEU A 185 19.06 1.95 -11.65
C LEU A 185 18.93 0.44 -11.87
N HIS A 186 17.81 -0.17 -11.45
CA HIS A 186 17.67 -1.64 -11.40
C HIS A 186 16.89 -2.23 -12.57
N VAL A 187 15.99 -1.46 -13.17
CA VAL A 187 15.14 -1.92 -14.28
C VAL A 187 15.04 -0.84 -15.37
N PRO A 188 16.18 -0.35 -15.91
CA PRO A 188 16.22 0.83 -16.77
C PRO A 188 15.28 0.76 -17.98
N ASP A 189 15.18 -0.42 -18.60
CA ASP A 189 14.30 -0.65 -19.77
C ASP A 189 12.80 -0.63 -19.41
N TYR A 190 12.46 -0.84 -18.13
CA TYR A 190 11.11 -0.83 -17.60
C TYR A 190 10.84 0.34 -16.66
N ALA A 191 11.77 1.28 -16.50
CA ALA A 191 11.70 2.29 -15.44
C ALA A 191 10.41 3.12 -15.53
N VAL A 192 10.12 3.67 -16.71
CA VAL A 192 8.89 4.46 -16.95
C VAL A 192 7.62 3.65 -16.70
N PRO A 193 7.39 2.49 -17.33
CA PRO A 193 6.16 1.73 -17.13
C PRO A 193 6.02 1.18 -15.70
N VAL A 194 7.11 0.78 -15.03
CA VAL A 194 7.08 0.36 -13.61
C VAL A 194 6.68 1.53 -12.72
N CYS A 195 7.27 2.71 -12.88
CA CYS A 195 6.90 3.88 -12.07
C CYS A 195 5.43 4.29 -12.29
N ALA A 196 4.93 4.19 -13.52
CA ALA A 196 3.52 4.46 -13.82
C ALA A 196 2.60 3.42 -13.18
N ALA A 197 2.96 2.13 -13.21
CA ALA A 197 2.21 1.07 -12.55
C ALA A 197 2.18 1.24 -11.03
N LEU A 198 3.32 1.54 -10.40
CA LEU A 198 3.40 1.82 -8.96
C LEU A 198 2.53 3.02 -8.56
N ALA A 199 2.50 4.09 -9.37
CA ALA A 199 1.62 5.23 -9.09
C ALA A 199 0.13 4.81 -9.07
N ARG A 200 -0.29 3.96 -10.02
CA ARG A 200 -1.66 3.44 -10.06
C ARG A 200 -1.97 2.54 -8.87
N ALA A 201 -1.09 1.59 -8.56
CA ALA A 201 -1.26 0.66 -7.44
C ALA A 201 -1.33 1.35 -6.06
N LEU A 202 -0.76 2.53 -5.94
CA LEU A 202 -0.79 3.36 -4.72
C LEU A 202 -1.90 4.42 -4.75
N ASP A 203 -2.72 4.44 -5.80
CA ASP A 203 -3.72 5.47 -6.08
C ASP A 203 -3.15 6.90 -5.95
N LEU A 204 -1.95 7.13 -6.47
CA LEU A 204 -1.35 8.46 -6.48
C LEU A 204 -1.94 9.29 -7.62
N PRO A 205 -2.15 10.61 -7.40
CA PRO A 205 -2.60 11.49 -8.46
C PRO A 205 -1.67 11.39 -9.67
N ALA A 206 -2.24 11.21 -10.86
CA ALA A 206 -1.47 11.31 -12.08
C ALA A 206 -0.74 12.67 -12.12
N PRO A 207 0.51 12.74 -12.58
CA PRO A 207 1.17 14.02 -12.81
C PRO A 207 0.26 14.87 -13.68
N ALA A 208 -0.08 16.08 -13.22
CA ALA A 208 -0.91 16.98 -14.00
C ALA A 208 -0.25 17.17 -15.37
N VAL A 209 -0.91 16.67 -16.42
CA VAL A 209 -0.48 16.93 -17.79
C VAL A 209 -0.71 18.41 -18.01
N LEU A 210 0.35 19.21 -17.94
CA LEU A 210 0.29 20.60 -18.35
C LEU A 210 -0.19 20.62 -19.81
N PRO A 211 -1.22 21.42 -20.15
CA PRO A 211 -1.63 21.55 -21.54
C PRO A 211 -0.42 22.00 -22.36
N LYS A 212 -0.19 21.32 -23.48
CA LYS A 212 0.85 21.70 -24.44
C LYS A 212 0.63 23.18 -24.83
N PRO A 213 1.69 24.00 -24.85
CA PRO A 213 1.58 25.40 -25.26
C PRO A 213 1.07 25.54 -26.71
#